data_AF-A0A6L4A7V6-F1
#
_entry.id   AF-A0A6L4A7V6-F1
#
_cell.length_a   1.000
_cell.length_b   1.000
_cell.length_c   1.000
_cell.angle_alpha   90.00
_cell.angle_beta   90.00
_cell.angle_gamma   90.00
#
_symmetry.space_group_name_H-M   'P 1'
#
loop_
_entity.id
_entity.type
_entity.pdbx_description
1 polymer ?
#
loop_
_entity_poly.entity_id
_entity_poly.type
_entity_poly.pdbx_seq_one_letter_code
_entity_poly.pdbx_strand_id
1 'polypeptide(L)'
;MPSRVIHFEIHAADPTRAQVFYEKLFDWKFAKWEGPMEYWLITTGDASTPGINGAMIKRMGSSPQIGAPVSAYVCTVNVDSVDTT
;
A
#
# COMPACT_ATOMS: atom_id res chain seq x y z
N MET A 1 -18.66 -9.22 -8.99
CA MET A 1 -18.72 -8.26 -7.84
C MET A 1 -18.49 -6.83 -8.35
N PRO A 2 -18.80 -5.74 -7.61
CA PRO A 2 -18.45 -4.39 -8.08
C PRO A 2 -16.92 -4.23 -8.15
N SER A 3 -16.39 -3.92 -9.34
CA SER A 3 -14.97 -3.73 -9.60
C SER A 3 -14.46 -2.42 -8.99
N ARG A 4 -14.15 -2.46 -7.70
CA ARG A 4 -13.63 -1.33 -6.92
C ARG A 4 -12.14 -1.52 -6.63
N VAL A 5 -11.46 -0.40 -6.40
CA VAL A 5 -10.16 -0.43 -5.72
C VAL A 5 -10.38 -1.00 -4.31
N ILE A 6 -9.64 -2.04 -3.98
CA ILE A 6 -9.73 -2.76 -2.69
C ILE A 6 -8.44 -2.72 -1.89
N HIS A 7 -7.33 -2.32 -2.52
CA HIS A 7 -6.01 -2.30 -1.89
C HIS A 7 -5.14 -1.22 -2.53
N PHE A 8 -4.28 -0.61 -1.72
CA PHE A 8 -3.23 0.27 -2.21
C PHE A 8 -1.87 -0.19 -1.71
N GLU A 9 -0.80 0.14 -2.43
CA GLU A 9 0.57 -0.20 -2.04
C GLU A 9 1.48 1.03 -2.10
N ILE A 10 2.23 1.24 -1.02
CA ILE A 10 3.21 2.31 -0.85
C ILE A 10 4.62 1.76 -1.07
N HIS A 11 5.32 2.29 -2.08
CA HIS A 11 6.74 1.98 -2.29
C HIS A 11 7.63 2.95 -1.52
N ALA A 12 8.20 2.49 -0.41
CA ALA A 12 9.04 3.31 0.46
C ALA A 12 10.53 2.98 0.26
N ALA A 13 11.36 4.00 0.04
CA ALA A 13 12.82 3.83 0.06
C ALA A 13 13.33 3.45 1.46
N ASP A 14 12.65 3.94 2.50
CA ASP A 14 12.89 3.58 3.90
C ASP A 14 11.54 3.21 4.54
N PRO A 15 11.17 1.91 4.56
CA PRO A 15 9.91 1.46 5.11
C PRO A 15 9.77 1.75 6.60
N THR A 16 10.84 1.65 7.39
CA THR A 16 10.79 1.91 8.84
C THR A 16 10.45 3.36 9.12
N ARG A 17 11.12 4.31 8.44
CA ARG A 17 10.81 5.74 8.57
C ARG A 17 9.37 6.05 8.12
N ALA A 18 8.92 5.43 7.03
CA ALA A 18 7.57 5.63 6.52
C ALA A 18 6.51 5.09 7.50
N GLN A 19 6.70 3.88 8.03
CA GLN A 19 5.81 3.29 9.05
C GLN A 19 5.62 4.25 10.23
N VAL A 20 6.71 4.73 10.83
CA VAL A 20 6.65 5.68 11.96
C VAL A 20 5.87 6.95 11.62
N PHE A 21 6.00 7.46 10.38
CA PHE A 21 5.24 8.63 9.94
C PHE A 21 3.74 8.35 9.87
N TYR A 22 3.33 7.29 9.18
CA TYR A 22 1.91 6.96 8.99
C TYR A 22 1.25 6.49 10.30
N GLU A 23 1.97 5.75 11.14
CA GLU A 23 1.53 5.37 12.49
C GLU A 23 1.23 6.60 13.34
N LYS A 24 2.12 7.59 13.36
CA LYS A 24 1.94 8.79 14.19
C LYS A 24 0.87 9.74 13.68
N LEU A 25 0.71 9.84 12.36
CA LEU A 25 -0.20 10.81 11.76
C LEU A 25 -1.62 10.29 11.61
N PHE A 26 -1.77 8.99 11.36
CA PHE A 26 -3.07 8.38 11.02
C PHE A 26 -3.44 7.18 11.88
N ASP A 27 -2.62 6.83 12.88
CA ASP A 27 -2.81 5.66 13.75
C ASP A 27 -2.85 4.32 13.02
N TRP A 28 -2.39 4.27 11.76
CA TRP A 28 -2.31 3.05 10.96
C TRP A 28 -1.44 1.99 11.62
N LYS A 29 -1.70 0.72 11.32
CA LYS A 29 -0.95 -0.42 11.86
C LYS A 29 -0.24 -1.18 10.75
N PHE A 30 0.97 -1.64 11.04
CA PHE A 30 1.81 -2.35 10.08
C PHE A 30 2.15 -3.73 10.61
N ALA A 31 1.92 -4.76 9.80
CA ALA A 31 2.29 -6.14 10.10
C ALA A 31 3.24 -6.64 9.02
N LYS A 32 4.47 -6.99 9.40
CA LYS A 32 5.45 -7.54 8.46
C LYS A 32 4.97 -8.90 7.96
N TRP A 33 4.96 -9.09 6.64
CA TRP A 33 4.67 -10.38 6.04
C TRP A 33 5.92 -11.26 6.08
N GLU A 34 5.77 -12.55 6.41
CA GLU A 34 6.87 -13.52 6.51
C GLU A 34 7.33 -14.06 5.14
N GLY A 35 7.22 -13.24 4.09
CA GLY A 35 7.68 -13.56 2.75
C GLY A 35 9.16 -13.22 2.52
N PRO A 36 9.72 -13.60 1.36
CA PRO A 36 11.10 -13.27 0.98
C PRO A 36 11.31 -11.77 0.68
N MET A 37 10.22 -11.00 0.56
CA MET A 37 10.24 -9.57 0.26
C MET A 37 10.06 -8.76 1.54
N GLU A 38 10.70 -7.58 1.58
CA GLU A 38 10.42 -6.57 2.60
C GLU A 38 9.04 -5.95 2.36
N TYR A 39 8.03 -6.57 2.97
CA TYR A 39 6.62 -6.27 2.75
C TYR A 39 5.84 -6.19 4.07
N TRP A 40 4.92 -5.24 4.16
CA TRP A 40 4.09 -5.01 5.34
C TRP A 40 2.65 -4.79 4.93
N LEU A 41 1.71 -5.49 5.58
CA LEU A 41 0.29 -5.21 5.48
C LEU A 41 -0.06 -4.00 6.34
N ILE A 42 -0.88 -3.11 5.80
CA ILE A 42 -1.34 -1.88 6.46
C ILE A 42 -2.81 -2.01 6.80
N THR A 43 -3.14 -1.87 8.08
CA THR A 43 -4.52 -1.65 8.54
C THR A 43 -4.75 -0.16 8.76
N THR A 44 -5.69 0.41 8.01
CA THR A 44 -5.92 1.88 7.99
C THR A 44 -7.07 2.34 8.88
N GLY A 45 -7.84 1.40 9.44
CA GLY A 45 -9.01 1.68 10.26
C GLY A 45 -9.74 0.40 10.65
N ASP A 46 -10.85 0.54 11.37
CA ASP A 46 -11.70 -0.58 11.77
C ASP A 46 -12.47 -1.14 10.57
N ALA A 47 -12.58 -2.47 10.49
CA ALA A 47 -13.22 -3.17 9.38
C ALA A 47 -14.73 -2.87 9.24
N SER A 48 -15.38 -2.37 10.29
CA SER A 48 -16.77 -1.91 10.28
C SER A 48 -16.96 -0.52 9.68
N THR A 49 -15.87 0.23 9.45
CA THR A 49 -15.91 1.59 8.89
C THR A 49 -15.55 1.60 7.41
N PRO A 50 -16.09 2.55 6.62
CA PRO A 50 -15.73 2.67 5.20
C PRO A 50 -14.24 2.96 5.01
N GLY A 51 -13.59 2.21 4.12
CA GLY A 51 -12.19 2.39 3.78
C GLY A 51 -11.61 1.17 3.08
N ILE A 52 -10.34 1.25 2.70
CA ILE A 52 -9.55 0.11 2.19
C ILE A 52 -8.24 0.02 2.95
N ASN A 53 -7.81 -1.20 3.22
CA ASN A 53 -6.47 -1.47 3.73
C ASN A 53 -5.45 -1.45 2.59
N GLY A 54 -4.18 -1.55 2.93
CA GLY A 54 -3.11 -1.50 1.95
C GLY A 54 -1.88 -2.29 2.35
N ALA A 55 -0.78 -1.97 1.69
CA ALA A 55 0.52 -2.53 1.95
C ALA A 55 1.63 -1.48 1.78
N MET A 56 2.78 -1.79 2.35
CA MET A 56 4.03 -1.10 2.11
C MET A 56 5.06 -2.11 1.65
N ILE A 57 5.84 -1.74 0.64
CA ILE A 57 6.96 -2.52 0.14
C ILE A 57 8.22 -1.67 0.10
N LYS A 58 9.37 -2.30 0.32
CA LYS A 58 10.66 -1.68 -0.01
C LYS A 58 10.66 -1.33 -1.50
N ARG A 59 10.87 -0.05 -1.82
CA ARG A 59 10.94 0.41 -3.21
C ARG A 59 12.07 -0.32 -3.93
N MET A 60 11.72 -0.92 -5.06
CA MET A 60 12.69 -1.44 -6.03
C MET A 60 13.08 -0.31 -6.98
N GLY A 61 14.37 0.05 -7.01
CA GLY A 61 14.90 1.15 -7.82
C GLY A 61 15.03 2.49 -7.09
N SER A 62 15.54 3.50 -7.79
CA SER A 62 15.78 4.84 -7.24
C SER A 62 14.47 5.58 -6.94
N SER A 63 14.51 6.50 -5.97
CA SER A 63 13.40 7.44 -5.77
C SER A 63 13.21 8.34 -7.00
N PRO A 64 11.98 8.81 -7.28
CA PRO A 64 11.75 9.80 -8.33
C PRO A 64 12.62 11.04 -8.15
N GLN A 65 13.15 11.57 -9.24
CA GLN A 65 13.91 12.82 -9.25
C GLN A 65 12.98 14.01 -8.95
N ILE A 66 13.54 15.11 -8.43
CA ILE A 66 12.79 16.35 -8.26
C ILE A 66 12.27 16.81 -9.63
N GLY A 67 10.96 17.07 -9.72
CA GLY A 67 10.29 17.44 -10.97
C GLY A 67 9.87 16.25 -11.86
N ALA A 68 10.12 15.01 -11.44
CA ALA A 68 9.55 13.83 -12.09
C ALA A 68 8.01 13.80 -11.94
N PRO A 69 7.28 13.08 -12.82
CA PRO A 69 5.86 12.86 -12.66
C PRO A 69 5.51 12.32 -11.28
N VAL A 70 4.33 12.68 -10.77
CA VAL A 70 3.85 12.25 -9.46
C VAL A 70 3.89 10.72 -9.37
N SER A 71 4.68 10.20 -8.43
CA SER A 71 4.63 8.79 -8.05
C SER A 71 3.37 8.58 -7.22
N ALA A 72 2.37 7.93 -7.81
CA ALA A 72 1.14 7.54 -7.12
C ALA A 72 1.33 6.25 -6.31
N TYR A 73 0.28 5.86 -5.58
CA TYR A 73 0.15 4.51 -5.03
C TYR A 73 -0.21 3.52 -6.13
N VAL A 74 0.25 2.27 -6.00
CA VAL A 74 -0.24 1.17 -6.82
C VAL A 74 -1.59 0.75 -6.24
N CYS A 75 -2.62 0.63 -7.06
CA CYS A 75 -3.96 0.25 -6.63
C CYS A 75 -4.35 -1.11 -7.21
N THR A 76 -4.91 -1.98 -6.38
CA THR A 76 -5.48 -3.25 -6.81
C THR A 76 -7.00 -3.11 -6.93
N VAL A 77 -7.54 -3.48 -8.09
CA VAL A 77 -8.98 -3.54 -8.33
C VAL A 77 -9.43 -4.99 -8.29
N ASN A 78 -10.50 -5.27 -7.56
CA ASN A 78 -11.06 -6.62 -7.50
C ASN A 78 -11.84 -6.93 -8.77
N VAL A 79 -11.58 -8.08 -9.39
CA VAL A 79 -12.30 -8.58 -10.57
C VAL A 79 -12.62 -10.06 -10.39
N ASP A 80 -13.72 -10.52 -10.97
CA ASP A 80 -14.11 -11.93 -10.87
C ASP A 80 -13.17 -12.82 -11.71
N SER A 81 -12.62 -12.29 -12.82
CA SER A 81 -11.58 -12.90 -13.65
C SER A 81 -10.79 -11.79 -14.35
N VAL A 82 -9.48 -11.98 -14.53
CA VAL A 82 -8.63 -11.08 -15.34
C VAL A 82 -8.66 -11.45 -16.83
N ASP A 83 -9.12 -12.65 -17.16
CA ASP A 83 -9.13 -13.19 -18.54
C ASP A 83 -10.52 -13.10 -19.20
N THR A 84 -11.57 -12.96 -18.38
CA THR A 84 -12.96 -12.93 -18.85
C THR A 84 -13.49 -11.50 -18.80
N THR A 85 -13.94 -10.98 -19.95
CA THR A 85 -14.66 -9.71 -20.06
C THR A 85 -16.16 -9.91 -20.12
#